data_AF-A0A4Y2BPW8-F1
#
_entry.id   AF-A0A4Y2BPW8-F1
#
_cell.length_a   1.000
_cell.length_b   1.000
_cell.length_c   1.000
_cell.angle_alpha   90.00
_cell.angle_beta   90.00
_cell.angle_gamma   90.00
#
_symmetry.space_group_name_H-M   'P 1'
#
loop_
_entity.id
_entity.type
_entity.pdbx_description
1 polymer ?
#
loop_
_entity_poly.entity_id
_entity_poly.type
_entity_poly.pdbx_seq_one_letter_code
_entity_poly.pdbx_strand_id
1 'polypeptide(L)'
;MDCEGTVIASCGTLTPEDIICKILGVESPPESVASSCAIKGYPWSFKNKYYSSKINLYALEEKAELDSAFCDSIKAVIFYFDSQKQSSFDDVLSWLLFLKDIDAEVQLLLCNNCLEENSNPALGRKNILKWCVENQFELVELNPIPDSEEEEDEEPFKGAKGYGRVVEALQSYAWANLVMEGKYITF
;
A
#
# COMPACT_ATOMS: atom_id res chain seq x y z
N MET A 1 -6.48 -4.38 20.56
CA MET A 1 -5.32 -4.68 19.70
C MET A 1 -4.44 -3.45 19.75
N ASP A 2 -3.24 -3.53 20.32
CA ASP A 2 -2.43 -2.35 20.66
C ASP A 2 -1.43 -1.94 19.57
N CYS A 3 -1.63 -2.40 18.33
CA CYS A 3 -0.71 -2.17 17.23
C CYS A 3 -1.50 -1.69 16.02
N GLU A 4 -1.20 -0.48 15.55
CA GLU A 4 -1.75 0.05 14.31
C GLU A 4 -1.34 -0.83 13.13
N GLY A 5 -2.07 -0.69 12.01
CA GLY A 5 -1.80 -1.51 10.84
C GLY A 5 -2.21 -0.91 9.52
N THR A 6 -1.87 -1.69 8.50
CA THR A 6 -2.17 -1.44 7.09
C THR A 6 -3.06 -2.57 6.59
N VAL A 7 -4.17 -2.24 5.92
CA VAL A 7 -4.96 -3.22 5.18
C VAL A 7 -4.48 -3.29 3.74
N ILE A 8 -4.30 -4.51 3.24
CA ILE A 8 -3.97 -4.81 1.85
C ILE A 8 -5.09 -5.68 1.29
N ALA A 9 -5.72 -5.18 0.22
CA ALA A 9 -6.64 -5.96 -0.59
C ALA A 9 -6.23 -5.89 -2.06
N SER A 10 -6.52 -6.95 -2.80
CA SER A 10 -6.15 -7.04 -4.20
C SER A 10 -7.35 -7.41 -5.06
N CYS A 11 -7.45 -6.75 -6.20
CA CYS A 11 -8.52 -6.92 -7.17
C CYS A 11 -7.98 -7.47 -8.51
N GLY A 12 -6.77 -8.04 -8.52
CA GLY A 12 -6.09 -8.42 -9.75
C GLY A 12 -5.22 -9.66 -9.62
N THR A 13 -4.17 -9.71 -10.44
CA THR A 13 -3.29 -10.88 -10.57
C THR A 13 -2.39 -11.16 -9.37
N LEU A 14 -2.06 -10.15 -8.56
CA LEU A 14 -1.32 -10.32 -7.32
C LEU A 14 -2.27 -10.65 -6.17
N THR A 15 -1.87 -11.50 -5.24
CA THR A 15 -2.60 -11.66 -3.98
C THR A 15 -2.16 -10.60 -2.96
N PRO A 16 -2.96 -10.33 -1.91
CA PRO A 16 -2.51 -9.49 -0.80
C PRO A 16 -1.23 -10.01 -0.14
N GLU A 17 -1.07 -11.34 -0.01
CA GLU A 17 0.13 -11.96 0.53
C GLU A 17 1.36 -11.74 -0.37
N ASP A 18 1.21 -11.76 -1.70
CA ASP A 18 2.31 -11.45 -2.63
C ASP A 18 2.84 -10.02 -2.39
N ILE A 19 1.92 -9.05 -2.24
CA ILE A 19 2.25 -7.66 -1.96
C ILE A 19 2.96 -7.53 -0.60
N ILE A 20 2.44 -8.21 0.43
CA ILE A 20 3.05 -8.23 1.77
C ILE A 20 4.46 -8.83 1.73
N CYS A 21 4.66 -9.93 1.01
CA CYS A 21 5.99 -10.54 0.86
C CYS A 21 6.99 -9.56 0.26
N LYS A 22 6.57 -8.77 -0.75
CA LYS A 22 7.41 -7.74 -1.35
C LYS A 22 7.70 -6.56 -0.42
N ILE A 23 6.73 -6.14 0.41
CA ILE A 23 6.95 -5.13 1.45
C ILE A 23 7.94 -5.63 2.51
N LEU A 24 7.81 -6.89 2.93
CA LEU A 24 8.65 -7.53 3.93
C LEU A 24 10.04 -7.92 3.40
N GLY A 25 10.21 -8.00 2.08
CA GLY A 25 11.44 -8.47 1.44
C GLY A 25 11.68 -9.97 1.59
N VAL A 26 10.61 -10.77 1.62
CA VAL A 26 10.65 -12.24 1.79
C VAL A 26 10.05 -12.96 0.57
N GLU A 27 10.38 -14.24 0.41
CA GLU A 27 9.89 -15.06 -0.71
C GLU A 27 8.51 -15.69 -0.47
N SER A 28 8.13 -15.90 0.79
CA SER A 28 6.84 -16.47 1.18
C SER A 28 6.32 -15.82 2.45
N PRO A 29 4.99 -15.75 2.65
CA PRO A 29 4.41 -15.07 3.80
C PRO A 29 4.83 -15.78 5.10
N PRO A 30 5.19 -15.04 6.16
CA PRO A 30 5.44 -15.65 7.47
C PRO A 30 4.14 -16.20 8.08
N GLU A 31 4.22 -16.86 9.23
CA GLU A 31 3.02 -17.34 9.91
C GLU A 31 2.13 -16.16 10.32
N SER A 32 0.85 -16.22 9.95
CA SER A 32 -0.13 -15.19 10.31
C SER A 32 -0.38 -15.21 11.81
N VAL A 33 -0.37 -14.03 12.44
CA VAL A 33 -0.70 -13.86 13.87
C VAL A 33 -2.18 -13.53 14.11
N ALA A 34 -2.97 -13.33 13.05
CA ALA A 34 -4.39 -13.01 13.16
C ALA A 34 -5.24 -14.27 13.38
N SER A 35 -6.29 -14.14 14.19
CA SER A 35 -7.09 -15.26 14.71
C SER A 35 -8.29 -15.65 13.83
N SER A 36 -8.50 -15.00 12.67
CA SER A 36 -9.64 -15.24 11.79
C SER A 36 -9.20 -15.83 10.44
N CYS A 37 -10.07 -16.59 9.78
CA CYS A 37 -9.76 -17.16 8.47
C CYS A 37 -9.72 -16.13 7.34
N ALA A 38 -10.45 -15.01 7.47
CA ALA A 38 -10.59 -14.01 6.41
C ALA A 38 -9.55 -12.87 6.47
N ILE A 39 -8.98 -12.64 7.66
CA ILE A 39 -7.96 -11.61 7.90
C ILE A 39 -6.70 -12.33 8.39
N LYS A 40 -5.64 -12.25 7.60
CA LYS A 40 -4.30 -12.71 8.00
C LYS A 40 -3.43 -11.52 8.33
N GLY A 41 -2.71 -11.57 9.45
CA GLY A 41 -1.92 -10.45 9.96
C GLY A 41 -0.45 -10.83 10.04
N TYR A 42 0.42 -9.95 9.55
CA TYR A 42 1.87 -10.17 9.53
C TYR A 42 2.55 -8.99 10.22
N PRO A 43 3.19 -9.21 11.39
CA PRO A 43 3.92 -8.15 12.07
C PRO A 43 5.09 -7.67 11.21
N TRP A 44 5.21 -6.36 11.06
CA TRP A 44 6.32 -5.73 10.38
C TRP A 44 6.97 -4.71 11.30
N SER A 45 8.26 -4.90 11.55
CA SER A 45 9.10 -3.93 12.27
C SER A 45 10.04 -3.29 11.27
N PHE A 46 10.11 -1.97 11.26
CA PHE A 46 11.03 -1.24 10.41
C PHE A 46 11.76 -0.16 11.19
N LYS A 47 12.89 0.26 10.61
CA LYS A 47 13.75 1.32 11.13
C LYS A 47 14.22 2.18 9.97
N ASN A 48 14.06 3.49 10.11
CA ASN A 48 14.63 4.48 9.21
C ASN A 48 15.69 5.31 9.96
N LYS A 49 16.18 6.39 9.33
CA LYS A 49 17.20 7.28 9.92
C LYS A 49 16.74 7.99 11.20
N TYR A 50 15.43 8.15 11.37
CA TYR A 50 14.82 9.03 12.37
C TYR A 50 14.12 8.26 13.48
N TYR A 51 13.52 7.11 13.19
CA TYR A 51 12.77 6.31 14.16
C TYR A 51 12.68 4.84 13.76
N SER A 52 12.20 4.02 14.70
CA SER A 52 11.72 2.66 14.46
C SER A 52 10.24 2.55 14.83
N SER A 53 9.51 1.64 14.18
CA SER A 53 8.10 1.39 14.45
C SER A 53 7.76 -0.07 14.20
N LYS A 54 6.62 -0.51 14.72
CA LYS A 54 6.05 -1.85 14.52
C LYS A 54 4.59 -1.73 14.14
N ILE A 55 4.18 -2.35 13.05
CA ILE A 55 2.79 -2.36 12.60
C ILE A 55 2.39 -3.77 12.20
N ASN A 56 1.10 -4.00 11.98
CA ASN A 56 0.64 -5.20 11.31
C ASN A 56 0.26 -4.91 9.85
N LEU A 57 0.67 -5.78 8.94
CA LEU A 57 0.17 -5.82 7.57
C LEU A 57 -0.95 -6.84 7.52
N TYR A 58 -2.15 -6.43 7.14
CA TYR A 58 -3.33 -7.29 7.11
C TYR A 58 -3.70 -7.63 5.66
N ALA A 59 -3.60 -8.91 5.30
CA ALA A 59 -4.13 -9.43 4.04
C ALA A 59 -5.63 -9.73 4.22
N LEU A 60 -6.46 -9.06 3.40
CA LEU A 60 -7.88 -9.35 3.28
C LEU A 60 -8.13 -9.99 1.90
N GLU A 61 -8.38 -11.30 1.89
CA GLU A 61 -8.71 -12.03 0.66
C GLU A 61 -10.19 -11.87 0.28
N GLU A 62 -11.05 -11.62 1.27
CA GLU A 62 -12.48 -11.44 1.10
C GLU A 62 -13.04 -10.40 2.08
N LYS A 63 -14.20 -9.84 1.74
CA LYS A 63 -14.90 -8.89 2.62
C LYS A 63 -15.48 -9.67 3.81
N ALA A 64 -15.04 -9.34 5.01
CA ALA A 64 -15.46 -9.97 6.25
C ALA A 64 -16.08 -8.96 7.22
N GLU A 65 -16.67 -9.41 8.32
CA GLU A 65 -17.07 -8.48 9.38
C GLU A 65 -15.81 -7.90 10.05
N LEU A 66 -15.69 -6.57 10.02
CA LEU A 66 -14.65 -5.83 10.73
C LEU A 66 -15.27 -5.17 11.95
N ASP A 67 -14.71 -5.42 13.14
CA ASP A 67 -15.13 -4.70 14.33
C ASP A 67 -14.54 -3.28 14.36
N SER A 68 -15.15 -2.39 15.16
CA SER A 68 -14.73 -0.99 15.21
C SER A 68 -13.30 -0.83 15.74
N ALA A 69 -12.85 -1.69 16.65
CA ALA A 69 -11.50 -1.62 17.20
C ALA A 69 -10.45 -1.98 16.14
N PHE A 70 -10.76 -2.91 15.24
CA PHE A 70 -9.95 -3.18 14.06
C PHE A 70 -9.94 -1.96 13.15
N CYS A 71 -11.09 -1.43 12.75
CA CYS A 71 -11.17 -0.25 11.86
C CYS A 71 -10.39 0.96 12.41
N ASP A 72 -10.54 1.26 13.70
CA ASP A 72 -9.85 2.37 14.38
C ASP A 72 -8.32 2.20 14.41
N SER A 73 -7.84 0.95 14.37
CA SER A 73 -6.41 0.62 14.39
C SER A 73 -5.73 0.75 13.02
N ILE A 74 -6.50 0.79 11.93
CA ILE A 74 -5.93 0.88 10.58
C ILE A 74 -5.66 2.34 10.26
N LYS A 75 -4.42 2.63 9.83
CA LYS A 75 -3.95 3.97 9.41
C LYS A 75 -3.50 4.03 7.96
N ALA A 76 -3.49 2.88 7.31
CA ALA A 76 -3.10 2.77 5.91
C ALA A 76 -3.96 1.74 5.18
N VAL A 77 -4.30 2.03 3.93
CA VAL A 77 -4.95 1.10 3.01
C VAL A 77 -4.18 1.02 1.69
N ILE A 78 -4.05 -0.19 1.18
CA ILE A 78 -3.34 -0.50 -0.05
C ILE A 78 -4.27 -1.36 -0.91
N PHE A 79 -4.59 -0.87 -2.11
CA PHE A 79 -5.34 -1.63 -3.10
C PHE A 79 -4.47 -1.93 -4.30
N TYR A 80 -4.50 -3.16 -4.80
CA TYR A 80 -3.93 -3.49 -6.10
C TYR A 80 -5.03 -3.72 -7.14
N PHE A 81 -4.85 -3.21 -8.35
CA PHE A 81 -5.70 -3.49 -9.50
C PHE A 81 -4.90 -3.78 -10.77
N ASP A 82 -5.48 -4.59 -11.65
CA ASP A 82 -5.00 -4.79 -13.01
C ASP A 82 -5.49 -3.63 -13.89
N SER A 83 -4.59 -2.71 -14.26
CA SER A 83 -4.89 -1.52 -15.06
C SER A 83 -5.52 -1.79 -16.42
N GLN A 84 -5.42 -3.01 -16.95
CA GLN A 84 -6.02 -3.41 -18.22
C GLN A 84 -7.46 -3.92 -18.10
N LYS A 85 -8.02 -4.02 -16.88
CA LYS A 85 -9.34 -4.62 -16.63
C LYS A 85 -10.23 -3.68 -15.84
N GLN A 86 -11.31 -3.17 -16.47
CA GLN A 86 -12.29 -2.31 -15.79
C GLN A 86 -12.86 -2.97 -14.53
N SER A 87 -13.20 -4.25 -14.59
CA SER A 87 -13.75 -4.99 -13.44
C SER A 87 -12.81 -4.98 -12.23
N SER A 88 -11.49 -4.99 -12.46
CA SER A 88 -10.50 -4.93 -11.39
C SER A 88 -10.55 -3.59 -10.66
N PHE A 89 -10.77 -2.50 -11.39
CA PHE A 89 -10.95 -1.17 -10.79
C PHE A 89 -12.33 -1.03 -10.13
N ASP A 90 -13.38 -1.60 -10.71
CA ASP A 90 -14.71 -1.64 -10.11
C ASP A 90 -14.71 -2.37 -8.74
N ASP A 91 -13.91 -3.44 -8.63
CA ASP A 91 -13.69 -4.15 -7.38
C ASP A 91 -12.99 -3.27 -6.32
N VAL A 92 -12.03 -2.40 -6.72
CA VAL A 92 -11.43 -1.40 -5.82
C VAL A 92 -12.51 -0.47 -5.27
N LEU A 93 -13.42 0.01 -6.11
CA LEU A 93 -14.54 0.86 -5.67
C LEU A 93 -15.45 0.11 -4.68
N SER A 94 -15.68 -1.18 -4.90
CA SER A 94 -16.42 -2.03 -3.97
C SER A 94 -15.70 -2.19 -2.62
N TRP A 95 -14.37 -2.30 -2.62
CA TRP A 95 -13.56 -2.34 -1.40
C TRP A 95 -13.55 -1.01 -0.64
N LEU A 96 -13.50 0.12 -1.33
CA LEU A 96 -13.60 1.45 -0.70
C LEU A 96 -14.92 1.62 0.06
N LEU A 97 -16.03 1.21 -0.54
CA LEU A 97 -17.33 1.25 0.14
C LEU A 97 -17.39 0.34 1.37
N PHE A 98 -16.69 -0.79 1.32
CA PHE A 98 -16.60 -1.75 2.42
C PHE A 98 -15.71 -1.23 3.56
N LEU A 99 -14.58 -0.59 3.25
CA LEU A 99 -13.65 -0.03 4.24
C LEU A 99 -13.98 1.42 4.62
N LYS A 100 -15.18 1.92 4.33
CA LYS A 100 -15.59 3.32 4.57
C LYS A 100 -15.48 3.78 6.03
N ASP A 101 -15.49 2.84 6.97
CA ASP A 101 -15.42 3.12 8.41
C ASP A 101 -13.95 3.18 8.90
N ILE A 102 -12.99 2.93 8.00
CA ILE A 102 -11.55 3.14 8.25
C ILE A 102 -11.17 4.55 7.81
N ASP A 103 -10.64 5.35 8.74
CA ASP A 103 -10.08 6.67 8.47
C ASP A 103 -8.57 6.56 8.26
N ALA A 104 -8.17 6.08 7.08
CA ALA A 104 -6.75 5.84 6.75
C ALA A 104 -6.08 7.12 6.23
N GLU A 105 -4.97 7.51 6.87
CA GLU A 105 -4.17 8.67 6.43
C GLU A 105 -3.22 8.33 5.27
N VAL A 106 -2.84 7.07 5.10
CA VAL A 106 -2.02 6.60 3.97
C VAL A 106 -2.86 5.75 3.02
N GLN A 107 -3.08 6.22 1.80
CA GLN A 107 -3.92 5.54 0.82
C GLN A 107 -3.13 5.31 -0.47
N LEU A 108 -2.83 4.05 -0.78
CA LEU A 108 -2.03 3.69 -1.96
C LEU A 108 -2.84 2.83 -2.94
N LEU A 109 -2.82 3.22 -4.21
CA LEU A 109 -3.39 2.45 -5.31
C LEU A 109 -2.25 1.90 -6.17
N LEU A 110 -2.10 0.59 -6.20
CA LEU A 110 -1.04 -0.12 -6.87
C LEU A 110 -1.56 -0.69 -8.19
N CYS A 111 -0.71 -0.64 -9.21
CA CYS A 111 -0.88 -1.42 -10.42
C CYS A 111 0.50 -1.85 -10.94
N ASN A 112 0.54 -2.81 -11.86
CA ASN A 112 1.81 -3.16 -12.50
C ASN A 112 2.41 -1.95 -13.24
N ASN A 113 1.63 -1.35 -14.14
CA ASN A 113 1.87 -0.05 -14.78
C ASN A 113 0.54 0.49 -15.32
N CYS A 114 0.47 1.79 -15.60
CA CYS A 114 -0.63 2.36 -16.38
C CYS A 114 -0.08 2.88 -17.71
N LEU A 115 -0.64 2.40 -18.81
CA LEU A 115 -0.32 2.93 -20.14
C LEU A 115 -1.25 4.09 -20.47
N GLU A 116 -0.74 5.12 -21.14
CA GLU A 116 -1.59 6.17 -21.73
C GLU A 116 -2.48 5.59 -22.83
N GLU A 117 -1.91 4.75 -23.70
CA GLU A 117 -2.62 3.96 -24.70
C GLU A 117 -3.13 2.65 -24.10
N ASN A 118 -3.97 2.76 -23.07
CA ASN A 118 -4.68 1.61 -22.53
C ASN A 118 -5.81 1.19 -23.50
N SER A 119 -6.02 -0.11 -23.69
CA SER A 119 -7.15 -0.65 -24.46
C SER A 119 -8.50 -0.18 -23.89
N ASN A 120 -8.53 0.19 -22.61
CA ASN A 120 -9.62 0.93 -21.99
C ASN A 120 -9.17 2.37 -21.62
N PRO A 121 -9.60 3.41 -22.38
CA PRO A 121 -9.25 4.80 -22.10
C PRO A 121 -9.65 5.28 -20.69
N ALA A 122 -10.68 4.70 -20.07
CA ALA A 122 -11.08 5.05 -18.71
C ALA A 122 -10.01 4.70 -17.66
N LEU A 123 -9.19 3.69 -17.93
CA LEU A 123 -8.05 3.27 -17.10
C LEU A 123 -6.69 3.75 -17.66
N GLY A 124 -6.69 4.78 -18.52
CA GLY A 124 -5.46 5.47 -18.90
C GLY A 124 -4.80 6.16 -17.72
N ARG A 125 -3.46 6.23 -17.70
CA ARG A 125 -2.67 6.78 -16.58
C ARG A 125 -3.17 8.14 -16.08
N LYS A 126 -3.40 9.11 -16.97
CA LYS A 126 -4.01 10.42 -16.60
C LYS A 126 -5.34 10.32 -15.86
N ASN A 127 -6.23 9.42 -16.27
CA ASN A 127 -7.55 9.27 -15.65
C ASN A 127 -7.45 8.64 -14.26
N ILE A 128 -6.59 7.62 -14.10
CA ILE A 128 -6.31 7.01 -12.80
C ILE A 128 -5.64 8.02 -11.86
N LEU A 129 -4.63 8.76 -12.32
CA LEU A 129 -3.99 9.80 -11.53
C LEU A 129 -4.98 10.87 -11.05
N LYS A 130 -5.85 11.33 -11.95
CA LYS A 130 -6.91 12.28 -11.60
C LYS A 130 -7.83 11.70 -10.52
N TRP A 131 -8.28 10.46 -10.69
CA TRP A 131 -9.10 9.78 -9.70
C TRP A 131 -8.38 9.65 -8.35
N CYS A 132 -7.09 9.29 -8.35
CA CYS A 132 -6.28 9.18 -7.15
C CYS A 132 -6.24 10.51 -6.38
N VAL A 133 -5.97 11.63 -7.07
CA VAL A 133 -5.98 12.96 -6.44
C VAL A 133 -7.35 13.31 -5.85
N GLU A 134 -8.43 13.05 -6.59
CA GLU A 134 -9.81 13.32 -6.14
C GLU A 134 -10.20 12.47 -4.91
N ASN A 135 -9.61 11.29 -4.75
CA ASN A 135 -9.92 10.34 -3.68
C ASN A 135 -8.79 10.21 -2.65
N GLN A 136 -7.80 11.11 -2.68
CA GLN A 136 -6.66 11.15 -1.74
C GLN A 136 -5.76 9.90 -1.75
N PHE A 137 -5.77 9.17 -2.86
CA PHE A 137 -4.84 8.08 -3.12
C PHE A 137 -3.56 8.59 -3.78
N GLU A 138 -2.47 7.87 -3.52
CA GLU A 138 -1.26 7.92 -4.33
C GLU A 138 -1.23 6.72 -5.28
N LEU A 139 -1.05 6.98 -6.58
CA LEU A 139 -0.80 5.91 -7.55
C LEU A 139 0.66 5.46 -7.45
N VAL A 140 0.87 4.16 -7.26
CA VAL A 140 2.19 3.53 -7.31
C VAL A 140 2.21 2.48 -8.41
N GLU A 141 2.94 2.79 -9.49
CA GLU A 141 3.25 1.80 -10.53
C GLU A 141 4.42 0.92 -10.04
N LEU A 142 4.20 -0.39 -10.00
CA LEU A 142 5.20 -1.36 -9.53
C LEU A 142 6.36 -1.53 -10.52
N ASN A 143 6.06 -1.41 -11.81
CA ASN A 143 6.99 -1.50 -12.93
C ASN A 143 6.68 -0.36 -13.93
N PRO A 144 6.96 0.91 -13.55
CA PRO A 144 6.62 2.06 -14.36
C PRO A 144 7.33 1.99 -15.72
N ILE A 145 6.61 2.33 -16.78
CA ILE A 145 7.19 2.51 -18.11
C ILE A 145 7.50 4.00 -18.28
N PRO A 146 8.77 4.37 -18.56
CA PRO A 146 9.19 5.75 -18.76
C PRO A 146 8.54 6.32 -20.02
N ASP A 147 8.15 7.60 -19.97
CA ASP A 147 7.48 8.25 -21.10
C ASP A 147 8.49 8.71 -22.17
N SER A 148 9.78 8.75 -21.84
CA SER A 148 10.89 9.00 -22.78
C SER A 148 12.21 8.40 -22.28
N GLU A 149 13.19 8.24 -23.19
CA GLU A 149 14.55 7.78 -22.87
C GLU A 149 15.24 8.71 -21.85
N GLU A 150 14.90 10.00 -21.81
CA GLU A 150 15.45 10.95 -20.85
C GLU A 150 14.98 10.69 -19.39
N GLU A 151 13.80 10.08 -19.21
CA GLU A 151 13.26 9.70 -17.89
C GLU A 151 13.85 8.39 -17.33
N GLU A 152 14.50 7.58 -18.17
CA GLU A 152 15.25 6.40 -17.75
C GLU A 152 16.54 6.78 -17.03
N ASP A 153 17.18 7.88 -17.48
CA ASP A 153 18.45 8.38 -16.98
C ASP A 153 18.29 9.36 -15.79
N GLU A 154 17.06 9.63 -15.34
CA GLU A 154 16.83 10.53 -14.22
C GLU A 154 17.29 9.93 -12.88
N GLU A 155 18.36 10.57 -12.39
CA GLU A 155 19.17 10.37 -11.19
C GLU A 155 18.47 9.86 -9.90
N PRO A 156 19.26 9.33 -8.93
CA PRO A 156 18.85 8.91 -7.57
C PRO A 156 18.15 9.97 -6.70
N PHE A 157 17.84 11.15 -7.23
CA PHE A 157 17.09 12.22 -6.58
C PHE A 157 15.56 12.14 -6.79
N LYS A 158 15.07 11.38 -7.79
CA LYS A 158 13.66 10.95 -7.80
C LYS A 158 13.53 9.83 -6.76
N GLY A 159 12.67 10.01 -5.76
CA GLY A 159 12.48 9.08 -4.63
C GLY A 159 12.17 7.64 -5.04
N ALA A 160 12.01 6.73 -4.07
CA ALA A 160 11.87 5.32 -4.41
C ALA A 160 10.68 5.07 -5.37
N LYS A 161 10.83 4.08 -6.25
CA LYS A 161 9.80 3.61 -7.19
C LYS A 161 9.25 2.24 -6.76
N GLY A 162 8.09 1.85 -7.30
CA GLY A 162 7.47 0.55 -7.05
C GLY A 162 7.33 0.22 -5.55
N TYR A 163 7.73 -1.00 -5.14
CA TYR A 163 7.66 -1.40 -3.73
C TYR A 163 8.54 -0.57 -2.80
N GLY A 164 9.63 0.01 -3.31
CA GLY A 164 10.42 0.96 -2.52
C GLY A 164 9.59 2.18 -2.12
N ARG A 165 8.75 2.69 -3.04
CA ARG A 165 7.83 3.79 -2.76
C ARG A 165 6.78 3.42 -1.70
N VAL A 166 6.22 2.21 -1.81
CA VAL A 166 5.25 1.68 -0.85
C VAL A 166 5.87 1.65 0.55
N VAL A 167 7.09 1.11 0.67
CA VAL A 167 7.83 1.07 1.92
C VAL A 167 8.09 2.48 2.44
N GLU A 168 8.56 3.41 1.60
CA GLU A 168 8.78 4.80 2.02
C GLU A 168 7.52 5.50 2.51
N ALA A 169 6.38 5.31 1.84
CA ALA A 169 5.11 5.89 2.26
C ALA A 169 4.71 5.40 3.66
N LEU A 170 4.77 4.09 3.89
CA LEU A 170 4.48 3.50 5.20
C LEU A 170 5.51 3.93 6.26
N GLN A 171 6.79 4.00 5.91
CA GLN A 171 7.87 4.41 6.81
C GLN A 171 7.95 5.92 7.07
N SER A 172 7.15 6.74 6.38
CA SER A 172 7.08 8.18 6.59
C SER A 172 5.88 8.58 7.45
N TYR A 173 4.92 7.67 7.63
CA TYR A 173 3.77 7.89 8.49
C TYR A 173 4.16 7.87 9.96
N ALA A 174 3.59 8.81 10.73
CA ALA A 174 3.88 8.99 12.15
C ALA A 174 3.05 8.01 13.01
N TRP A 175 3.39 6.72 12.93
CA TRP A 175 2.75 5.66 13.73
C TRP A 175 2.80 5.95 15.24
N ALA A 176 1.71 5.64 15.94
CA ALA A 176 1.54 5.97 17.36
C ALA A 176 2.61 5.36 18.27
N ASN A 177 3.22 4.24 17.87
CA ASN A 177 4.27 3.54 18.60
C ASN A 177 5.70 3.81 18.07
N LEU A 178 5.90 4.87 17.28
CA LEU A 178 7.23 5.23 16.79
C LEU A 178 8.18 5.56 17.95
N VAL A 179 9.43 5.13 17.83
CA VAL A 179 10.51 5.39 18.78
C VAL A 179 11.64 6.11 18.07
N MET A 180 11.90 7.37 18.47
CA MET A 180 12.94 8.21 17.86
C MET A 180 14.34 7.63 18.08
N GLU A 181 15.15 7.69 17.03
CA GLU A 181 16.56 7.34 17.06
C GLU A 181 17.36 8.51 17.64
N GLY A 182 17.89 8.35 18.86
CA GLY A 182 18.71 9.36 19.51
C GLY A 182 20.15 9.32 18.99
N LYS A 183 20.58 10.37 18.28
CA LYS A 183 22.00 10.77 18.29
C LYS A 183 22.22 11.69 19.48
N TYR A 184 22.70 11.16 20.59
CA TYR A 184 23.19 12.00 21.67
C TYR A 184 24.41 12.77 21.16
N ILE A 185 24.28 14.10 21.07
CA ILE A 185 25.44 14.98 20.99
C ILE A 185 25.95 15.10 22.42
N THR A 186 27.01 14.37 22.74
CA THR A 186 27.78 14.60 23.96
C THR A 186 28.52 15.93 23.76
N PHE A 187 28.13 16.96 24.52
CA PHE A 187 28.87 18.22 24.62
C PHE A 187 30.08 18.07 25.54
#